data_AF-A0A0N8GG56-F1
#
_entry.id   AF-A0A0N8GG56-F1
#
_cell.length_a   1.000
_cell.length_b   1.000
_cell.length_c   1.000
_cell.angle_alpha   90.00
_cell.angle_beta   90.00
_cell.angle_gamma   90.00
#
_symmetry.space_group_name_H-M   'P 1'
#
loop_
_entity.id
_entity.type
_entity.pdbx_description
1 polymer ?
#
loop_
_entity_poly.entity_id
_entity_poly.type
_entity_poly.pdbx_seq_one_letter_code
_entity_poly.pdbx_strand_id
1 'polypeptide(L)'
;MLDATETRIVEACEALMDDTLALTRDLVRGYSVLGQEQGALDTMEAWFARLDLPVDRVPLDAPGFAEHPHRAPTEWDSAGRYNLVSRLN
;
A
#
# COMPACT_ATOMS: atom_id res chain seq x y z
N MET A 1 -4.19 32.96 5.97
CA MET A 1 -4.43 32.98 4.51
C MET A 1 -3.47 31.99 3.92
N LEU A 2 -3.93 31.10 3.05
CA LEU A 2 -3.05 30.16 2.37
C LEU A 2 -2.18 30.92 1.36
N ASP A 3 -0.94 30.48 1.19
CA ASP A 3 -0.12 30.95 0.09
C ASP A 3 -0.51 30.27 -1.24
N ALA A 4 0.06 30.74 -2.35
CA ALA A 4 -0.27 30.22 -3.68
C ALA A 4 0.10 28.73 -3.88
N THR A 5 1.07 28.22 -3.14
CA THR A 5 1.42 26.79 -3.20
C THR A 5 0.41 25.97 -2.41
N GLU A 6 0.08 26.41 -1.19
CA GLU A 6 -0.93 25.77 -0.35
C GLU A 6 -2.29 25.72 -1.03
N THR A 7 -2.73 26.82 -1.67
CA THR A 7 -3.98 26.84 -2.46
C THR A 7 -3.97 25.78 -3.57
N ARG A 8 -2.89 25.68 -4.36
CA ARG A 8 -2.79 24.69 -5.43
C ARG A 8 -2.83 23.24 -4.92
N ILE A 9 -2.21 22.99 -3.76
CA ILE A 9 -2.25 21.65 -3.14
C ILE A 9 -3.69 21.31 -2.73
N VAL A 10 -4.40 22.25 -2.10
CA VAL A 10 -5.79 22.04 -1.70
C VAL A 10 -6.68 21.79 -2.91
N GLU A 11 -6.57 22.59 -3.97
CA GLU A 11 -7.32 22.40 -5.21
C GLU A 11 -7.05 21.03 -5.85
N ALA A 12 -5.78 20.56 -5.83
CA ALA A 12 -5.43 19.23 -6.31
C ALA A 12 -6.05 18.12 -5.45
N CYS A 13 -6.05 18.26 -4.12
CA CYS A 13 -6.69 17.32 -3.21
C CYS A 13 -8.20 17.25 -3.42
N GLU A 14 -8.86 18.41 -3.61
CA GLU A 14 -10.28 18.49 -3.91
C GLU A 14 -10.62 17.78 -5.24
N ALA A 15 -9.80 18.00 -6.27
CA ALA A 15 -9.96 17.33 -7.56
C ALA A 15 -9.76 15.80 -7.50
N LEU A 16 -8.94 15.31 -6.55
CA LEU A 16 -8.66 13.88 -6.34
C LEU A 16 -9.64 13.18 -5.39
N MET A 17 -10.62 13.90 -4.83
CA MET A 17 -11.50 13.36 -3.79
C MET A 17 -12.30 12.13 -4.27
N ASP A 18 -12.85 12.16 -5.49
CA ASP A 18 -13.64 11.05 -6.01
C ASP A 18 -12.80 9.78 -6.20
N ASP A 19 -11.60 9.91 -6.76
CA ASP A 19 -10.65 8.80 -6.90
C ASP A 19 -10.22 8.27 -5.52
N THR A 20 -9.96 9.16 -4.56
CA THR A 20 -9.60 8.80 -3.18
C THR A 20 -10.72 8.00 -2.51
N LEU A 21 -11.98 8.40 -2.70
CA LEU A 21 -13.14 7.69 -2.18
C LEU A 21 -13.35 6.34 -2.88
N ALA A 22 -13.10 6.25 -4.18
CA ALA A 22 -13.16 5.00 -4.92
C ALA A 22 -12.13 3.98 -4.37
N LEU A 23 -10.85 4.39 -4.28
CA LEU A 23 -9.79 3.57 -3.67
C LEU A 23 -10.16 3.12 -2.26
N THR A 24 -10.61 4.06 -1.41
CA THR A 24 -10.97 3.76 -0.02
C THR A 24 -12.09 2.72 0.05
N ARG A 25 -13.12 2.83 -0.80
CA ARG A 25 -14.22 1.85 -0.85
C ARG A 25 -13.75 0.47 -1.28
N ASP A 26 -12.86 0.41 -2.26
CA ASP A 26 -12.33 -0.87 -2.76
C ASP A 26 -11.48 -1.57 -1.69
N LEU A 27 -10.62 -0.81 -1.00
CA LEU A 27 -9.84 -1.33 0.14
C LEU A 27 -10.73 -1.82 1.28
N VAL A 28 -11.72 -1.03 1.71
CA VAL A 28 -12.62 -1.39 2.81
C VAL A 28 -13.51 -2.59 2.47
N ARG A 29 -13.88 -2.77 1.20
CA ARG A 29 -14.65 -3.93 0.75
C ARG A 29 -13.83 -5.22 0.80
N GLY A 30 -12.51 -5.13 0.65
CA GLY A 30 -11.60 -6.28 0.73
C GLY A 30 -11.50 -6.84 2.15
N TYR A 31 -11.67 -8.15 2.31
CA TYR A 31 -11.48 -8.82 3.59
C TYR A 31 -9.98 -9.04 3.87
N SER A 32 -9.29 -8.01 4.35
CA SER A 32 -7.83 -7.98 4.49
C SER A 32 -7.33 -8.24 5.92
N VAL A 33 -7.91 -9.23 6.60
CA VAL A 33 -7.40 -9.68 7.91
C VAL A 33 -6.10 -10.47 7.75
N LEU A 34 -5.44 -10.81 8.86
CA LEU A 34 -4.22 -11.61 8.86
C LEU A 34 -4.38 -12.90 8.02
N GLY A 35 -3.51 -13.08 7.03
CA GLY A 35 -3.51 -14.22 6.10
C GLY A 35 -4.50 -14.10 4.92
N GLN A 36 -5.22 -12.99 4.80
CA GLN A 36 -6.19 -12.70 3.73
C GLN A 36 -5.91 -11.34 3.06
N GLU A 37 -4.69 -10.82 3.20
CA GLU A 37 -4.34 -9.47 2.76
C GLU A 37 -4.27 -9.32 1.23
N GLN A 38 -4.23 -10.44 0.48
CA GLN A 38 -4.00 -10.48 -0.96
C GLN A 38 -4.91 -9.53 -1.76
N GLY A 39 -6.21 -9.49 -1.45
CA GLY A 39 -7.15 -8.61 -2.16
C GLY A 39 -6.84 -7.12 -1.98
N ALA A 40 -6.39 -6.72 -0.79
CA ALA A 40 -5.95 -5.34 -0.54
C ALA A 40 -4.63 -5.03 -1.23
N LEU A 41 -3.70 -6.00 -1.29
CA LEU A 41 -2.45 -5.87 -2.04
C LEU A 41 -2.72 -5.71 -3.54
N ASP A 42 -3.54 -6.58 -4.14
CA ASP A 42 -3.92 -6.49 -5.56
C ASP A 42 -4.58 -5.14 -5.89
N THR A 43 -5.43 -4.64 -4.97
CA THR A 43 -6.05 -3.31 -5.10
C THR A 43 -4.99 -2.21 -5.13
N MET A 44 -4.08 -2.19 -4.15
CA MET A 44 -3.02 -1.18 -4.09
C MET A 44 -2.09 -1.23 -5.29
N GLU A 45 -1.70 -2.41 -5.76
CA GLU A 45 -0.85 -2.57 -6.94
C GLU A 45 -1.50 -2.01 -8.21
N ALA A 46 -2.81 -2.25 -8.40
CA ALA A 46 -3.56 -1.66 -9.51
C ALA A 46 -3.60 -0.13 -9.43
N TRP A 47 -3.74 0.44 -8.23
CA TRP A 47 -3.73 1.89 -8.03
C TRP A 47 -2.34 2.51 -8.23
N PHE A 48 -1.26 1.83 -7.81
CA PHE A 48 0.09 2.27 -8.13
C PHE A 48 0.35 2.26 -9.65
N ALA A 49 -0.10 1.21 -10.36
CA ALA A 49 0.01 1.14 -11.81
C ALA A 49 -0.74 2.28 -12.50
N ARG A 50 -1.93 2.67 -12.02
CA ARG A 50 -2.70 3.82 -12.54
C ARG A 50 -1.95 5.15 -12.37
N LEU A 51 -1.09 5.26 -11.35
CA LEU A 51 -0.28 6.45 -11.06
C LEU A 51 1.10 6.40 -11.74
N ASP A 52 1.34 5.43 -12.62
CA ASP A 52 2.65 5.17 -13.25
C ASP A 52 3.79 4.98 -12.22
N LEU A 53 3.45 4.42 -11.06
CA LEU A 53 4.39 4.16 -9.99
C LEU A 53 4.94 2.73 -10.10
N PRO A 54 6.27 2.53 -10.04
CA PRO A 54 6.86 1.19 -10.06
C PRO A 54 6.51 0.45 -8.77
N VAL A 55 6.21 -0.84 -8.87
CA VAL A 55 5.82 -1.65 -7.72
C VAL A 55 6.73 -2.87 -7.60
N ASP A 56 7.35 -3.00 -6.43
CA ASP A 56 8.07 -4.18 -6.01
C ASP A 56 7.26 -4.95 -4.99
N ARG A 57 7.05 -6.26 -5.25
CA ARG A 57 6.52 -7.21 -4.28
C ARG A 57 7.69 -7.74 -3.44
N VAL A 58 7.80 -7.31 -2.19
CA VAL A 58 8.90 -7.68 -1.28
C VAL A 58 8.46 -8.86 -0.40
N PRO A 59 9.02 -10.07 -0.56
CA PRO A 59 8.60 -11.25 0.18
C PRO A 59 8.94 -11.16 1.68
N LEU A 60 8.03 -11.67 2.51
CA LEU A 60 8.22 -11.80 3.97
C LEU A 60 8.76 -13.17 4.39
N ASP A 61 9.09 -14.03 3.42
CA ASP A 61 9.74 -15.32 3.61
C ASP A 61 11.11 -15.37 2.90
N ALA A 62 11.67 -14.20 2.56
CA ALA A 62 12.99 -14.09 1.97
C ALA A 62 14.08 -14.64 2.93
N PRO A 63 15.17 -15.22 2.40
CA PRO A 63 16.28 -15.70 3.22
C PRO A 63 16.82 -14.62 4.16
N GLY A 64 17.04 -14.97 5.43
CA GLY A 64 17.50 -14.03 6.46
C GLY A 64 16.39 -13.25 7.16
N PHE A 65 15.15 -13.29 6.67
CA PHE A 65 14.03 -12.62 7.33
C PHE A 65 13.72 -13.27 8.68
N ALA A 66 13.61 -14.61 8.72
CA ALA A 66 13.26 -15.36 9.92
C ALA A 66 14.32 -15.22 11.03
N GLU A 67 15.58 -15.09 10.65
CA GLU A 67 16.75 -15.00 11.53
C GLU A 67 17.06 -13.56 11.98
N HIS A 68 16.36 -12.56 11.44
CA HIS A 68 16.67 -11.16 11.74
C HIS A 68 16.49 -10.85 13.24
N PRO A 69 17.48 -10.23 13.92
CA PRO A 69 17.46 -10.07 15.39
C PRO A 69 16.32 -9.19 15.91
N HIS A 70 15.74 -8.36 15.04
CA HIS A 70 14.59 -7.52 15.36
C HIS A 70 13.25 -8.07 14.84
N ARG A 71 13.23 -9.29 14.27
CA ARG A 71 11.97 -9.92 13.88
C ARG A 71 11.15 -10.23 15.15
N ALA A 72 9.92 -9.75 15.18
CA ALA A 72 9.00 -10.11 16.24
C ALA A 72 8.66 -11.62 16.15
N PRO A 73 8.66 -12.35 17.27
CA PRO A 73 8.18 -13.72 17.28
C PRO A 73 6.66 -13.71 17.09
N THR A 74 6.18 -14.39 16.05
CA THR A 74 4.75 -14.51 15.74
C THR A 74 4.36 -15.98 15.63
N GLU A 75 3.14 -16.31 16.03
CA GLU A 75 2.59 -17.67 15.92
C GLU A 75 2.16 -18.03 14.49
N TRP A 76 1.98 -17.02 13.63
CA TRP A 76 1.60 -17.19 12.23
C TRP A 76 2.80 -17.17 11.28
N ASP A 77 2.65 -17.90 10.17
CA ASP A 77 3.64 -18.01 9.10
C ASP A 77 3.72 -16.75 8.23
N SER A 78 4.88 -16.56 7.60
CA SER A 78 5.16 -15.54 6.59
C SER A 78 5.24 -16.10 5.16
N ALA A 79 5.16 -17.43 4.99
CA ALA A 79 5.21 -18.09 3.69
C ALA A 79 4.21 -17.49 2.68
N GLY A 80 4.71 -17.10 1.52
CA GLY A 80 3.93 -16.51 0.42
C GLY A 80 3.39 -15.10 0.68
N ARG A 81 3.63 -14.51 1.87
CA ARG A 81 3.21 -13.15 2.20
C ARG A 81 4.24 -12.15 1.69
N TYR A 82 3.77 -10.97 1.30
CA TYR A 82 4.65 -9.92 0.79
C TYR A 82 4.10 -8.54 1.12
N ASN A 83 4.99 -7.55 1.06
CA ASN A 83 4.63 -6.13 1.05
C ASN A 83 4.71 -5.58 -0.36
N LEU A 84 3.94 -4.52 -0.62
CA LEU A 84 4.12 -3.70 -1.81
C LEU A 84 4.95 -2.48 -1.47
N VAL A 85 5.97 -2.22 -2.27
CA VAL A 85 6.83 -1.04 -2.14
C VAL A 85 6.86 -0.34 -3.49
N SER A 86 6.65 0.97 -3.47
CA SER A 86 6.85 1.82 -4.64
C SER A 86 7.88 2.88 -4.31
N ARG A 87 8.88 3.02 -5.19
CA ARG A 87 9.88 4.07 -5.08
C ARG A 87 9.40 5.30 -5.85
N LEU A 88 9.11 6.38 -5.13
CA LEU A 88 9.06 7.71 -5.70
C LEU A 88 10.51 8.21 -5.82
N ASN A 89 10.87 8.76 -6.98
CA ASN A 89 12.19 9.30 -7.40
C ASN A 89 13.08 8.36 -8.22
#